data_AF-A0A4Q4M0I7-F1
#
_entry.id   AF-A0A4Q4M0I7-F1
#
_cell.length_a   1.000
_cell.length_b   1.000
_cell.length_c   1.000
_cell.angle_alpha   90.00
_cell.angle_beta   90.00
_cell.angle_gamma   90.00
#
_symmetry.space_group_name_H-M   'P 1'
#
loop_
_entity.id
_entity.type
_entity.pdbx_description
1 polymer ?
#
loop_
_entity_poly.entity_id
_entity_poly.type
_entity_poly.pdbx_seq_one_letter_code
_entity_poly.pdbx_strand_id
1 'polypeptide(L)'
;MLSTTLLFALDNTIVANIQPAIINDFGHLELFAWIGTGFALGTMFILLWGKVYGIFNIKWVYIFNIFLFEAGSALCGAAPNIEALIIGRVIAGVGGSGMYSGTLTYVSVLCNSQEKPAYLAGSTVVWGIGSVLGPVVGGAFAMSSATWRWGFYINLPIGAIFAPVYFLLFPSIDPHPCKTLADKLLLIDWISALIFLSGSTCLTITLTFGGVI
;
A
#
# COMPACT_ATOMS: atom_id res chain seq x y z
N MET A 1 -2.79 12.30 -5.31
CA MET A 1 -3.78 11.26 -5.67
C MET A 1 -3.22 10.33 -6.74
N LEU A 2 -2.98 10.81 -7.96
CA LEU A 2 -2.39 9.96 -9.01
C LEU A 2 -0.96 9.49 -8.67
N SER A 3 -0.12 10.34 -8.06
CA SER A 3 1.23 9.98 -7.65
C SER A 3 1.28 8.83 -6.63
N THR A 4 0.39 8.82 -5.63
CA THR A 4 0.34 7.71 -4.65
C THR A 4 -0.14 6.42 -5.28
N THR A 5 -1.07 6.48 -6.24
CA THR A 5 -1.54 5.32 -6.99
C THR A 5 -0.42 4.75 -7.86
N LEU A 6 0.38 5.61 -8.50
CA LEU A 6 1.55 5.22 -9.26
C LEU A 6 2.58 4.51 -8.38
N LEU A 7 2.93 5.11 -7.23
CA LEU A 7 3.88 4.53 -6.28
C LEU A 7 3.45 3.16 -5.79
N PHE A 8 2.17 3.03 -5.41
CA PHE A 8 1.62 1.78 -4.94
C PHE A 8 1.63 0.68 -6.03
N ALA A 9 1.27 1.02 -7.28
CA ALA A 9 1.31 0.09 -8.40
C ALA A 9 2.76 -0.32 -8.78
N LEU A 10 3.68 0.64 -8.78
CA LEU A 10 5.10 0.40 -9.05
C LEU A 10 5.71 -0.51 -7.99
N ASP A 11 5.52 -0.22 -6.70
CA ASP A 11 6.05 -1.04 -5.60
C ASP A 11 5.45 -2.45 -5.55
N ASN A 12 4.16 -2.60 -5.91
CA ASN A 12 3.55 -3.92 -6.00
C ASN A 12 4.23 -4.79 -7.06
N THR A 13 4.64 -4.20 -8.18
CA THR A 13 5.14 -4.93 -9.35
C THR A 13 6.67 -5.03 -9.42
N ILE A 14 7.41 -4.08 -8.86
CA ILE A 14 8.88 -4.09 -8.84
C ILE A 14 9.46 -5.32 -8.14
N VAL A 15 8.74 -5.79 -7.11
CA VAL A 15 9.19 -6.87 -6.23
C VAL A 15 9.35 -8.21 -6.95
N ALA A 16 8.51 -8.48 -7.95
CA ALA A 16 8.61 -9.71 -8.75
C ALA A 16 9.97 -9.83 -9.46
N ASN A 17 10.57 -8.71 -9.86
CA ASN A 17 11.83 -8.69 -10.60
C ASN A 17 13.06 -8.70 -9.69
N ILE A 18 12.96 -8.16 -8.47
CA ILE A 18 14.07 -8.15 -7.50
C ILE A 18 14.08 -9.36 -6.57
N GLN A 19 12.99 -10.12 -6.53
CA GLN A 19 12.79 -11.32 -5.74
C GLN A 19 13.95 -12.34 -5.83
N PRO A 20 14.47 -12.70 -7.02
CA PRO A 20 15.62 -13.60 -7.12
C PRO A 20 16.89 -13.06 -6.46
N ALA A 21 17.15 -11.76 -6.54
CA ALA A 21 18.29 -11.12 -5.91
C ALA A 21 18.17 -11.12 -4.38
N ILE A 22 16.96 -10.94 -3.84
CA ILE A 22 16.69 -11.04 -2.39
C ILE A 22 17.00 -12.44 -1.86
N ILE A 23 16.63 -13.49 -2.59
CA ILE A 23 16.93 -14.88 -2.20
C ILE A 23 18.44 -15.11 -2.17
N ASN A 24 19.17 -14.63 -3.19
CA ASN A 24 20.62 -14.80 -3.25
C ASN A 24 21.34 -14.14 -2.07
N ASP A 25 20.81 -13.02 -1.56
CA ASP A 25 21.38 -12.30 -0.41
C ASP A 25 21.09 -12.99 0.93
N PHE A 26 19.84 -13.44 1.15
CA PHE A 26 19.43 -13.93 2.47
C PHE A 26 19.46 -15.46 2.63
N GLY A 27 19.46 -16.23 1.54
CA GLY A 27 18.99 -17.63 1.62
C GLY A 27 17.50 -17.66 2.01
N HIS A 28 16.90 -18.83 2.19
CA HIS A 28 15.47 -19.02 2.55
C HIS A 28 14.47 -19.00 1.38
N LEU A 29 14.56 -20.01 0.50
CA LEU A 29 13.61 -20.24 -0.59
C LEU A 29 12.18 -20.49 -0.08
N GLU A 30 12.04 -21.05 1.12
CA GLU A 30 10.76 -21.34 1.76
C GLU A 30 9.97 -20.08 2.13
N LEU A 31 10.64 -18.95 2.34
CA LEU A 31 10.03 -17.65 2.66
C LEU A 31 9.85 -16.78 1.41
N PHE A 32 10.23 -17.26 0.23
CA PHE A 32 10.13 -16.53 -1.04
C PHE A 32 8.71 -16.06 -1.36
N ALA A 33 7.73 -16.94 -1.20
CA ALA A 33 6.33 -16.64 -1.49
C ALA A 33 5.78 -15.55 -0.56
N TRP A 34 6.34 -15.41 0.65
CA TRP A 34 5.93 -14.42 1.64
C TRP A 34 6.30 -12.97 1.27
N ILE A 35 7.29 -12.77 0.41
CA ILE A 35 7.70 -11.43 -0.05
C ILE A 35 6.56 -10.74 -0.83
N GLY A 36 5.88 -11.48 -1.71
CA GLY A 36 4.73 -10.99 -2.46
C GLY A 36 3.44 -11.08 -1.66
N THR A 37 3.19 -12.22 -1.02
CA THR A 37 1.92 -12.46 -0.31
C THR A 37 1.78 -11.62 0.96
N GLY A 38 2.87 -11.25 1.63
CA GLY A 38 2.82 -10.31 2.77
C GLY A 38 2.24 -8.95 2.38
N PHE A 39 2.63 -8.43 1.21
CA PHE A 39 2.02 -7.20 0.69
C PHE A 39 0.54 -7.38 0.40
N ALA A 40 0.18 -8.46 -0.31
CA ALA A 40 -1.23 -8.76 -0.60
C ALA A 40 -2.06 -8.91 0.68
N LEU A 41 -1.52 -9.54 1.71
CA LEU A 41 -2.15 -9.65 3.03
C LEU A 41 -2.41 -8.28 3.65
N GLY A 42 -1.41 -7.38 3.60
CA GLY A 42 -1.57 -5.99 4.03
C GLY A 42 -2.68 -5.27 3.27
N THR A 43 -2.85 -5.53 1.96
CA THR A 43 -3.91 -4.89 1.17
C THR A 43 -5.33 -5.28 1.57
N MET A 44 -5.53 -6.37 2.31
CA MET A 44 -6.85 -6.78 2.81
C MET A 44 -7.46 -5.77 3.80
N PHE A 45 -6.64 -4.87 4.36
CA PHE A 45 -7.12 -3.74 5.17
C PHE A 45 -7.99 -2.74 4.38
N ILE A 46 -8.13 -2.88 3.06
CA ILE A 46 -8.94 -2.01 2.20
C ILE A 46 -10.38 -1.79 2.71
N LEU A 47 -11.03 -2.83 3.27
CA LEU A 47 -12.39 -2.71 3.80
C LEU A 47 -12.43 -1.87 5.08
N LEU A 48 -11.44 -2.04 5.95
CA LEU A 48 -11.30 -1.23 7.15
C LEU A 48 -11.03 0.23 6.78
N TRP A 49 -10.14 0.48 5.81
CA TRP A 49 -9.89 1.82 5.29
C TRP A 49 -11.15 2.48 4.76
N GLY A 50 -12.00 1.75 4.03
CA GLY A 50 -13.29 2.26 3.56
C GLY A 50 -14.19 2.77 4.69
N LYS A 51 -14.22 2.08 5.84
CA LYS A 51 -14.94 2.54 7.05
C LYS A 51 -14.25 3.74 7.70
N VAL A 52 -12.92 3.68 7.86
CA VAL A 52 -12.14 4.75 8.49
C VAL A 52 -12.29 6.07 7.73
N TYR A 53 -12.22 6.06 6.40
CA TYR A 53 -12.43 7.26 5.58
C TYR A 53 -13.86 7.82 5.66
N GLY A 54 -14.85 6.99 5.99
CA GLY A 54 -16.24 7.44 6.20
C GLY A 54 -16.49 8.06 7.57
N ILE A 55 -15.58 7.91 8.53
CA ILE A 55 -15.76 8.32 9.92
C ILE A 55 -14.77 9.43 10.34
N PHE A 56 -13.51 9.28 9.92
CA PHE A 56 -12.42 10.16 10.28
C PHE A 56 -12.14 11.20 9.20
N ASN A 57 -11.35 12.21 9.55
CA ASN A 57 -10.94 13.23 8.62
C ASN A 57 -10.10 12.63 7.47
N ILE A 58 -10.59 12.79 6.25
CA ILE A 58 -10.03 12.13 5.05
C ILE A 58 -8.57 12.54 4.83
N LYS A 59 -8.21 13.80 5.10
CA LYS A 59 -6.86 14.33 4.92
C LYS A 59 -5.85 13.63 5.81
N TRP A 60 -6.14 13.54 7.10
CA TRP A 60 -5.22 12.97 8.07
C TRP A 60 -5.10 11.45 7.92
N VAL A 61 -6.19 10.76 7.58
CA VAL A 61 -6.15 9.32 7.26
C VAL A 61 -5.30 9.06 6.01
N TYR A 62 -5.43 9.89 4.98
CA TYR A 62 -4.64 9.74 3.76
C TYR A 62 -3.14 9.97 3.99
N ILE A 63 -2.79 11.03 4.73
CA ILE A 63 -1.40 11.34 5.09
C ILE A 63 -0.80 10.22 5.96
N PHE A 64 -1.57 9.71 6.93
CA PHE A 64 -1.14 8.56 7.74
C PHE A 64 -0.82 7.33 6.89
N ASN A 65 -1.65 7.05 5.89
CA ASN A 65 -1.43 5.92 4.98
C ASN A 65 -0.21 6.09 4.08
N ILE A 66 0.07 7.31 3.61
CA ILE A 66 1.32 7.62 2.91
C ILE A 66 2.51 7.36 3.82
N PHE A 67 2.48 7.88 5.05
CA PHE A 67 3.55 7.65 6.02
C PHE A 67 3.76 6.15 6.29
N LEU A 68 2.68 5.39 6.45
CA LEU A 68 2.74 3.94 6.69
C LEU A 68 3.34 3.20 5.49
N PHE A 69 2.97 3.58 4.27
CA PHE A 69 3.55 3.03 3.04
C PHE A 69 5.06 3.29 2.98
N GLU A 70 5.47 4.54 3.17
CA GLU A 70 6.88 4.95 3.13
C GLU A 70 7.71 4.29 4.25
N ALA A 71 7.16 4.18 5.47
CA ALA A 71 7.80 3.48 6.56
C ALA A 71 7.98 1.98 6.26
N GLY A 72 7.00 1.34 5.63
CA GLY A 72 7.09 -0.04 5.14
C GLY A 72 8.16 -0.20 4.07
N SER A 73 8.22 0.71 3.09
CA SER A 73 9.25 0.72 2.05
C SER A 73 10.66 0.95 2.64
N ALA A 74 10.81 1.85 3.61
CA ALA A 74 12.08 2.05 4.32
C ALA A 74 12.52 0.78 5.06
N LEU A 75 11.59 0.10 5.75
CA LEU A 75 11.88 -1.15 6.44
C LEU A 75 12.30 -2.26 5.47
N CYS A 76 11.65 -2.36 4.30
CA CYS A 76 12.05 -3.32 3.27
C CYS A 76 13.45 -3.05 2.72
N GLY A 77 13.80 -1.78 2.46
CA GLY A 77 15.12 -1.40 1.97
C GLY A 77 16.23 -1.58 3.02
N ALA A 78 15.92 -1.38 4.30
CA ALA A 78 16.85 -1.51 5.42
C ALA A 78 16.86 -2.92 6.03
N ALA A 79 16.11 -3.87 5.48
CA ALA A 79 15.91 -5.18 6.09
C ALA A 79 17.23 -5.95 6.26
N PRO A 80 17.55 -6.42 7.49
CA PRO A 80 18.72 -7.26 7.74
C PRO A 80 18.47 -8.74 7.44
N ASN A 81 17.20 -9.16 7.36
CA ASN A 81 16.78 -10.53 7.08
C ASN A 81 15.43 -10.54 6.33
N ILE A 82 15.06 -11.71 5.80
CA ILE A 82 13.83 -11.88 5.02
C ILE A 82 12.55 -11.68 5.85
N GLU A 83 12.55 -11.99 7.14
CA GLU A 83 11.40 -11.78 8.04
C GLU A 83 11.07 -10.29 8.20
N ALA A 84 12.09 -9.47 8.47
CA ALA A 84 11.95 -8.02 8.56
C ALA A 84 11.45 -7.42 7.23
N LEU A 85 11.90 -7.98 6.10
CA LEU A 85 11.42 -7.60 4.78
C LEU A 85 9.92 -7.92 4.63
N ILE A 86 9.49 -9.13 4.99
CA ILE A 86 8.08 -9.55 4.93
C ILE A 86 7.20 -8.63 5.81
N ILE A 87 7.65 -8.29 7.02
CA ILE A 87 6.95 -7.35 7.90
C ILE A 87 6.82 -5.98 7.23
N GLY A 88 7.91 -5.48 6.63
CA GLY A 88 7.89 -4.25 5.84
C GLY A 88 6.89 -4.30 4.69
N ARG A 89 6.79 -5.44 3.99
CA ARG A 89 5.83 -5.65 2.90
C ARG A 89 4.40 -5.60 3.39
N VAL A 90 4.09 -6.21 4.54
CA VAL A 90 2.75 -6.14 5.14
C VAL A 90 2.40 -4.69 5.47
N ILE A 91 3.29 -3.96 6.15
CA ILE A 91 3.10 -2.54 6.51
C ILE A 91 2.87 -1.69 5.25
N ALA A 92 3.69 -1.88 4.21
CA ALA A 92 3.52 -1.20 2.94
C ALA A 92 2.18 -1.54 2.28
N GLY A 93 1.75 -2.80 2.29
CA GLY A 93 0.44 -3.21 1.77
C GLY A 93 -0.74 -2.55 2.51
N VAL A 94 -0.64 -2.45 3.84
CA VAL A 94 -1.65 -1.74 4.66
C VAL A 94 -1.73 -0.26 4.28
N GLY A 95 -0.59 0.44 4.25
CA GLY A 95 -0.54 1.85 3.86
C GLY A 95 -1.00 2.09 2.43
N GLY A 96 -0.53 1.27 1.49
CA GLY A 96 -0.81 1.38 0.07
C GLY A 96 -2.29 1.15 -0.29
N SER A 97 -2.94 0.16 0.34
CA SER A 97 -4.39 -0.02 0.19
C SER A 97 -5.16 1.18 0.75
N GLY A 98 -4.73 1.75 1.87
CA GLY A 98 -5.32 2.97 2.42
C GLY A 98 -5.10 4.20 1.52
N MET A 99 -3.95 4.33 0.85
CA MET A 99 -3.73 5.37 -0.15
C MET A 99 -4.69 5.18 -1.35
N TYR A 100 -4.84 3.95 -1.85
CA TYR A 100 -5.74 3.66 -2.96
C TYR A 100 -7.21 3.94 -2.59
N SER A 101 -7.67 3.46 -1.43
CA SER A 101 -9.00 3.75 -0.90
C SER A 101 -9.23 5.26 -0.74
N GLY A 102 -8.25 5.98 -0.18
CA GLY A 102 -8.36 7.42 -0.02
C GLY A 102 -8.41 8.19 -1.35
N THR A 103 -7.69 7.71 -2.37
CA THR A 103 -7.81 8.26 -3.73
C THR A 103 -9.25 8.13 -4.24
N LEU A 104 -9.85 6.95 -4.10
CA LEU A 104 -11.24 6.72 -4.51
C LEU A 104 -12.23 7.57 -3.69
N THR A 105 -12.01 7.70 -2.38
CA THR A 105 -12.83 8.53 -1.49
C THR A 105 -12.78 10.00 -1.90
N TYR A 106 -11.59 10.56 -2.13
CA TYR A 106 -11.46 11.96 -2.55
C TYR A 106 -12.13 12.21 -3.90
N VAL A 107 -11.97 11.32 -4.89
CA VAL A 107 -12.69 11.42 -6.16
C VAL A 107 -14.20 11.37 -5.92
N SER A 108 -14.67 10.50 -5.02
CA SER A 108 -16.09 10.37 -4.72
C SER A 108 -16.70 11.59 -4.03
N VAL A 109 -15.92 12.33 -3.22
CA VAL A 109 -16.41 13.48 -2.44
C VAL A 109 -16.23 14.80 -3.20
N LEU A 110 -15.20 14.93 -4.03
CA LEU A 110 -14.86 16.18 -4.72
C LEU A 110 -15.42 16.28 -6.14
N CYS A 111 -15.71 15.15 -6.80
CA CYS A 111 -16.12 15.17 -8.21
C CYS A 111 -17.64 15.07 -8.38
N ASN A 112 -18.14 15.76 -9.41
CA ASN A 112 -19.52 15.64 -9.87
C ASN A 112 -19.74 14.29 -10.57
N SER A 113 -21.01 13.83 -10.63
CA SER A 113 -21.37 12.52 -11.21
C SER A 113 -20.87 12.32 -12.65
N GLN A 114 -20.77 13.39 -13.44
CA GLN A 114 -20.30 13.33 -14.83
C GLN A 114 -18.77 13.20 -14.97
N GLU A 115 -18.00 13.78 -14.06
CA GLU A 115 -16.53 13.78 -14.14
C GLU A 115 -15.90 12.61 -13.39
N LYS A 116 -16.62 12.08 -12.38
CA LYS A 116 -16.19 10.95 -11.55
C LYS A 116 -15.68 9.75 -12.37
N PRO A 117 -16.36 9.28 -13.44
CA PRO A 117 -15.84 8.18 -14.27
C PRO A 117 -14.48 8.49 -14.91
N ALA A 118 -14.25 9.73 -15.34
CA ALA A 118 -13.00 10.14 -15.98
C ALA A 118 -11.83 10.12 -14.99
N TYR A 119 -12.02 10.60 -13.76
CA TYR A 119 -10.99 10.56 -12.71
C TYR A 119 -10.69 9.14 -12.22
N LEU A 120 -11.72 8.29 -12.13
CA LEU A 120 -11.53 6.87 -11.82
C LEU A 120 -10.77 6.14 -12.94
N ALA A 121 -11.16 6.37 -14.20
CA ALA A 121 -10.45 5.82 -15.35
C ALA A 121 -8.98 6.29 -15.38
N GLY A 122 -8.73 7.59 -15.13
CA GLY A 122 -7.39 8.13 -15.02
C GLY A 122 -6.56 7.45 -13.93
N SER A 123 -7.16 7.16 -12.78
CA SER A 123 -6.50 6.42 -11.70
C SER A 123 -6.11 4.99 -12.14
N THR A 124 -6.97 4.31 -12.89
CA THR A 124 -6.68 2.98 -13.46
C THR A 124 -5.60 3.04 -14.55
N VAL A 125 -5.59 4.07 -15.39
CA VAL A 125 -4.51 4.26 -16.39
C VAL A 125 -3.17 4.45 -15.70
N VAL A 126 -3.10 5.30 -14.67
CA VAL A 126 -1.88 5.51 -13.89
C VAL A 126 -1.43 4.24 -13.17
N TRP A 127 -2.37 3.45 -12.65
CA TRP A 127 -2.07 2.12 -12.12
C TRP A 127 -1.42 1.23 -13.19
N GLY A 128 -2.02 1.16 -14.39
CA GLY A 128 -1.48 0.37 -15.51
C GLY A 128 -0.07 0.80 -15.91
N ILE A 129 0.19 2.11 -15.96
CA ILE A 129 1.53 2.66 -16.21
C ILE A 129 2.50 2.20 -15.11
N GLY A 130 2.13 2.32 -13.84
CA GLY A 130 2.94 1.86 -12.71
C GLY A 130 3.27 0.37 -12.80
N SER A 131 2.28 -0.46 -13.14
CA SER A 131 2.47 -1.90 -13.29
C SER A 131 3.42 -2.29 -14.42
N VAL A 132 3.49 -1.50 -15.49
CA VAL A 132 4.43 -1.73 -16.61
C VAL A 132 5.83 -1.20 -16.26
N LEU A 133 5.91 -0.07 -15.55
CA LEU A 133 7.19 0.50 -15.14
C LEU A 133 7.88 -0.32 -14.05
N GLY A 134 7.12 -0.99 -13.17
CA GLY A 134 7.68 -1.80 -12.08
C GLY A 134 8.72 -2.82 -12.54
N PRO A 135 8.41 -3.72 -13.49
CA PRO A 135 9.39 -4.68 -14.01
C PRO A 135 10.61 -4.05 -14.67
N VAL A 136 10.45 -2.92 -15.38
CA VAL A 136 11.54 -2.19 -16.02
C VAL A 136 12.51 -1.63 -14.97
N VAL A 137 11.96 -0.92 -13.98
CA VAL A 137 12.73 -0.31 -12.90
C VAL A 137 13.34 -1.39 -11.99
N GLY A 138 12.59 -2.45 -11.69
CA GLY A 138 13.03 -3.57 -10.86
C GLY A 138 14.15 -4.38 -11.52
N GLY A 139 14.04 -4.65 -12.82
CA GLY A 139 15.12 -5.28 -13.58
C GLY A 139 16.39 -4.43 -13.59
N ALA A 140 16.26 -3.11 -13.76
CA ALA A 140 17.39 -2.20 -13.70
C ALA A 140 18.09 -2.22 -12.33
N PHE A 141 17.33 -2.23 -11.23
CA PHE A 141 17.91 -2.33 -9.87
C PHE A 141 18.46 -3.70 -9.52
N ALA A 142 17.87 -4.79 -10.05
CA ALA A 142 18.39 -6.15 -9.85
C ALA A 142 19.76 -6.35 -10.51
N MET A 143 20.02 -5.68 -11.64
CA MET A 143 21.27 -5.80 -12.40
C MET A 143 22.31 -4.72 -12.06
N SER A 144 21.90 -3.63 -11.42
CA SER A 144 22.75 -2.48 -11.10
C SER A 144 23.55 -2.70 -9.81
N SER A 145 24.71 -2.04 -9.70
CA SER A 145 25.47 -1.93 -8.44
C SER A 145 24.68 -1.27 -7.32
N ALA A 146 23.56 -0.61 -7.64
CA ALA A 146 22.64 -0.03 -6.67
C ALA A 146 21.96 -1.07 -5.75
N THR A 147 22.03 -2.38 -6.02
CA THR A 147 21.39 -3.44 -5.20
C THR A 147 19.85 -3.39 -5.24
N TRP A 148 19.19 -4.53 -5.01
CA TRP A 148 17.73 -4.65 -4.97
C TRP A 148 17.03 -3.76 -3.93
N ARG A 149 17.75 -3.35 -2.88
CA ARG A 149 17.23 -2.49 -1.79
C ARG A 149 16.68 -1.16 -2.29
N TRP A 150 17.28 -0.61 -3.36
CA TRP A 150 16.80 0.63 -3.99
C TRP A 150 15.45 0.49 -4.69
N GLY A 151 15.02 -0.74 -5.02
CA GLY A 151 13.65 -1.00 -5.47
C GLY A 151 12.60 -0.59 -4.43
N PHE A 152 12.94 -0.61 -3.14
CA PHE A 152 12.07 -0.11 -2.07
C PHE A 152 12.35 1.36 -1.74
N TYR A 153 13.63 1.76 -1.71
CA TYR A 153 13.99 3.14 -1.39
C TYR A 153 13.56 4.15 -2.42
N ILE A 154 13.30 3.77 -3.69
CA ILE A 154 12.81 4.71 -4.71
C ILE A 154 11.46 5.36 -4.34
N ASN A 155 10.65 4.69 -3.51
CA ASN A 155 9.39 5.26 -3.04
C ASN A 155 9.62 6.50 -2.16
N LEU A 156 10.57 6.44 -1.22
CA LEU A 156 10.87 7.50 -0.26
C LEU A 156 11.14 8.89 -0.86
N PRO A 157 12.06 9.08 -1.82
CA PRO A 157 12.31 10.38 -2.41
C PRO A 157 11.09 10.88 -3.19
N ILE A 158 10.35 9.99 -3.86
CA ILE A 158 9.15 10.38 -4.60
C ILE A 158 8.05 10.82 -3.61
N GLY A 159 7.80 10.03 -2.56
CA GLY A 159 6.87 10.37 -1.48
C GLY A 159 7.24 11.69 -0.80
N ALA A 160 8.52 11.91 -0.51
CA ALA A 160 9.03 13.14 0.10
C ALA A 160 8.82 14.36 -0.82
N ILE A 161 9.05 14.24 -2.13
CA ILE A 161 8.82 15.32 -3.10
C ILE A 161 7.34 15.69 -3.16
N PHE A 162 6.43 14.71 -3.09
CA PHE A 162 4.99 14.97 -3.12
C PHE A 162 4.38 15.30 -1.75
N ALA A 163 5.11 15.09 -0.64
CA ALA A 163 4.61 15.34 0.71
C ALA A 163 4.06 16.77 0.91
N PRO A 164 4.75 17.87 0.49
CA PRO A 164 4.23 19.22 0.65
C PRO A 164 2.88 19.44 -0.05
N VAL A 165 2.67 18.79 -1.20
CA VAL A 165 1.42 18.86 -1.94
C VAL A 165 0.28 18.25 -1.12
N TYR A 166 0.53 17.09 -0.48
CA TYR A 166 -0.48 16.44 0.35
C TYR A 166 -0.82 17.25 1.61
N PHE A 167 0.17 17.90 2.24
CA PHE A 167 -0.09 18.72 3.43
C PHE A 167 -0.79 20.05 3.10
N LEU A 168 -0.45 20.69 1.99
CA LEU A 168 -0.93 22.04 1.68
C LEU A 168 -2.23 22.06 0.85
N LEU A 169 -2.33 21.20 -0.17
CA LEU A 169 -3.42 21.29 -1.16
C LEU A 169 -4.63 20.40 -0.84
N PHE A 170 -4.47 19.37 0.00
CA PHE A 170 -5.58 18.45 0.25
C PHE A 170 -6.63 19.07 1.17
N PRO A 171 -7.91 19.05 0.77
CA PRO A 171 -8.99 19.57 1.59
C PRO A 171 -9.20 18.65 2.81
N SER A 172 -9.33 19.30 3.96
CA SER A 172 -9.67 18.66 5.24
C SER A 172 -11.18 18.48 5.29
N ILE A 173 -11.64 17.26 5.04
CA ILE A 173 -13.07 16.91 5.06
C ILE A 173 -13.27 15.91 6.20
N ASP A 174 -14.03 16.31 7.21
CA ASP A 174 -14.45 15.43 8.31
C ASP A 174 -15.94 15.09 8.13
N PRO A 175 -16.29 13.82 7.89
CA PRO A 175 -17.69 13.39 7.81
C PRO A 175 -18.48 13.58 9.10
N HIS A 176 -17.81 13.60 10.26
CA HIS A 176 -18.44 13.67 11.58
C HIS A 176 -17.68 14.67 12.49
N PRO A 177 -17.76 15.98 12.24
CA PRO A 177 -17.00 16.99 12.99
C PRO A 177 -17.45 17.11 14.45
N CYS A 178 -18.70 16.76 14.78
CA CYS A 178 -19.26 16.90 16.13
C CYS A 178 -19.06 15.68 17.04
N LYS A 179 -18.50 14.57 16.54
CA LYS A 179 -18.30 13.34 17.33
C LYS A 179 -16.90 13.30 17.94
N THR A 180 -16.81 12.87 19.20
CA THR A 180 -15.52 12.66 19.85
C THR A 180 -14.78 11.47 19.23
N LEU A 181 -13.46 11.37 19.45
CA LEU A 181 -12.67 10.24 18.94
C LEU A 181 -13.19 8.88 19.47
N ALA A 182 -13.67 8.83 20.71
CA ALA A 182 -14.26 7.63 21.29
C ALA A 182 -15.55 7.22 20.55
N ASP A 183 -16.44 8.18 20.28
CA ASP A 183 -17.68 7.92 19.53
C ASP A 183 -17.38 7.46 18.10
N LYS A 184 -16.33 8.01 17.47
CA LYS A 184 -15.87 7.59 16.15
C LYS A 184 -15.35 6.15 16.15
N LEU A 185 -14.59 5.75 17.17
CA LEU A 185 -14.09 4.38 17.30
C LEU A 185 -15.22 3.36 17.53
N LEU A 186 -16.30 3.76 18.21
CA LEU A 186 -17.48 2.92 18.42
C LEU A 186 -18.30 2.69 17.13
N LEU A 187 -18.14 3.53 16.11
CA LEU A 187 -18.79 3.35 14.80
C LEU A 187 -18.07 2.31 13.92
N ILE A 188 -16.84 1.96 14.28
CA ILE A 188 -16.11 0.89 13.59
C ILE A 188 -16.64 -0.45 14.09
N ASP A 189 -17.07 -1.28 13.15
CA ASP A 189 -17.40 -2.68 13.43
C ASP A 189 -16.11 -3.51 13.51
N TRP A 190 -15.51 -3.49 14.70
CA TRP A 190 -14.26 -4.20 15.00
C TRP A 190 -14.42 -5.72 14.89
N ILE A 191 -15.60 -6.25 15.18
CA ILE A 191 -15.86 -7.69 15.12
C ILE A 191 -15.81 -8.15 13.67
N SER A 192 -16.54 -7.48 12.77
CA SER A 192 -16.50 -7.79 11.34
C SER A 192 -15.11 -7.57 10.74
N ALA A 193 -14.40 -6.51 11.17
CA ALA A 193 -13.03 -6.27 10.72
C ALA A 193 -12.07 -7.38 11.15
N LEU A 194 -12.15 -7.85 12.41
CA LEU A 194 -11.33 -8.94 12.92
C LEU A 194 -11.64 -10.27 12.21
N ILE A 195 -12.92 -10.60 12.03
CA ILE A 195 -13.34 -11.83 11.33
C ILE A 195 -12.85 -11.80 9.88
N PHE A 196 -12.99 -10.66 9.19
CA PHE A 196 -12.52 -10.54 7.81
C PHE A 196 -11.00 -10.68 7.72
N LEU A 197 -10.24 -9.92 8.53
CA LEU A 197 -8.77 -9.95 8.48
C LEU A 197 -8.21 -11.33 8.86
N SER A 198 -8.76 -11.97 9.90
CA SER A 198 -8.36 -13.32 10.30
C SER A 198 -8.70 -14.35 9.23
N GLY A 199 -9.91 -14.30 8.67
CA GLY A 199 -10.34 -15.17 7.57
C GLY A 199 -9.45 -15.02 6.34
N SER A 200 -9.18 -13.78 5.92
CA SER A 200 -8.25 -13.49 4.82
C SER A 200 -6.84 -14.01 5.10
N THR A 201 -6.35 -13.85 6.34
CA THR A 201 -5.02 -14.34 6.74
C THR A 201 -4.95 -15.87 6.65
N CYS A 202 -5.92 -16.58 7.22
CA CYS A 202 -5.99 -18.04 7.14
C CYS A 202 -6.07 -18.52 5.68
N LEU A 203 -6.86 -17.85 4.84
CA LEU A 203 -6.97 -18.17 3.42
C LEU A 203 -5.64 -17.95 2.70
N THR A 204 -4.96 -16.82 2.93
CA THR A 204 -3.66 -16.51 2.33
C THR A 204 -2.61 -17.53 2.75
N ILE A 205 -2.53 -17.89 4.04
CA ILE A 205 -1.59 -18.92 4.54
C ILE A 205 -1.88 -20.26 3.84
N THR A 206 -3.14 -20.67 3.80
CA THR A 206 -3.57 -21.94 3.18
C THR A 206 -3.21 -21.99 1.69
N LEU A 207 -3.45 -20.91 0.95
CA LEU A 207 -3.11 -20.85 -0.48
C LEU A 207 -1.60 -20.80 -0.71
N THR A 208 -0.85 -20.15 0.18
CA THR A 208 0.61 -20.02 0.05
C THR A 208 1.32 -21.35 0.30
N PHE A 209 0.84 -22.15 1.28
CA PHE A 209 1.46 -23.43 1.65
C PHE A 209 0.75 -24.66 1.07
N GLY A 210 -0.46 -24.51 0.54
CA GLY A 210 -1.26 -25.62 0.01
C GLY A 210 -0.68 -26.29 -1.24
N GLY A 211 0.27 -25.63 -1.93
CA GLY A 211 1.00 -26.19 -3.06
C GLY A 211 2.38 -26.78 -2.71
N VAL A 212 2.75 -26.82 -1.43
CA VAL A 212 4.06 -27.29 -0.93
C VAL A 212 4.00 -28.76 -0.46
N ILE A 213 2.91 -29.47 -0.79
CA ILE A 213 2.68 -30.88 -0.45
C ILE A 213 2.49 -31.70 -1.72
#